data_AF-A0A7D9DKX7-F1
#
_entry.id   AF-A0A7D9DKX7-F1
#
_cell.length_a   1.000
_cell.length_b   1.000
_cell.length_c   1.000
_cell.angle_alpha   90.00
_cell.angle_beta   90.00
_cell.angle_gamma   90.00
#
_symmetry.space_group_name_H-M   'P 1'
#
loop_
_entity.id
_entity.type
_entity.pdbx_description
1 polymer ?
#
loop_
_entity_poly.entity_id
_entity_poly.type
_entity_poly.pdbx_seq_one_letter_code
_entity_poly.pdbx_strand_id
1 'polypeptide(L)'
;MPTTDIVPYSIGVKKTTTFQSIELDPECLELTLVDDSKQTASKLDLAYILIKYIYVLQMKDKELPHVSRVGYLPVIDASPTEYSTINTILTRSKEIADKLELKYAVLVFDEAVYAKVQQVRWKEETFFNRFVVRFGEFHTIMTYLSAMSKIFEDGGLKVVFIESGIVNEGSIQGVLSGKHYNRSVSCHKIMYEALQRLRFQAFMDQMTEEDQEVMTSFIESMAGSFPEDKFLSDDIESPLMQQILESYELFIAESSSKSRTFAFWTMYIEMA
;
A
#
# COMPACT_ATOMS: atom_id res chain seq x y z
N MET A 1 -3.97 -31.77 19.33
CA MET A 1 -2.83 -31.09 18.70
C MET A 1 -3.27 -30.66 17.31
N PRO A 2 -3.24 -29.38 16.93
CA PRO A 2 -3.39 -29.02 15.52
C PRO A 2 -2.28 -29.71 14.72
N THR A 3 -2.65 -30.30 13.59
CA THR A 3 -1.75 -31.06 12.72
C THR A 3 -0.57 -30.19 12.27
N THR A 4 0.65 -30.66 12.51
CA THR A 4 1.91 -30.03 12.07
C THR A 4 2.18 -30.24 10.58
N ASP A 5 1.33 -30.98 9.89
CA ASP A 5 1.46 -31.27 8.48
C ASP A 5 1.06 -30.04 7.65
N ILE A 6 2.06 -29.45 7.00
CA ILE A 6 1.87 -28.42 5.97
C ILE A 6 1.32 -29.16 4.75
N VAL A 7 0.00 -29.28 4.67
CA VAL A 7 -0.68 -29.88 3.52
C VAL A 7 -0.88 -28.80 2.45
N PRO A 8 -0.47 -29.01 1.19
CA PRO A 8 -0.79 -28.08 0.11
C PRO A 8 -2.30 -27.91 0.02
N TYR A 9 -2.76 -26.66 -0.03
CA TYR A 9 -4.18 -26.37 -0.15
C TYR A 9 -4.64 -26.71 -1.57
N SER A 10 -5.32 -27.85 -1.73
CA SER A 10 -5.92 -28.24 -3.02
C SER A 10 -7.17 -27.39 -3.27
N ILE A 11 -6.99 -26.24 -3.90
CA ILE A 11 -8.07 -25.60 -4.66
C ILE A 11 -8.04 -26.28 -6.02
N GLY A 12 -9.15 -26.90 -6.43
CA GLY A 12 -9.28 -27.54 -7.74
C GLY A 12 -8.63 -26.68 -8.83
N VAL A 13 -7.74 -27.31 -9.60
CA VAL A 13 -6.92 -26.76 -10.70
C VAL A 13 -6.94 -25.22 -10.79
N LYS A 14 -6.38 -24.53 -9.77
CA LYS A 14 -6.04 -23.12 -9.96
C LYS A 14 -4.86 -23.09 -10.92
N LYS A 15 -5.10 -22.56 -12.13
CA LYS A 15 -4.02 -22.08 -12.99
C LYS A 15 -3.21 -21.08 -12.17
N THR A 16 -2.04 -21.47 -11.69
CA THR A 16 -1.03 -20.51 -11.29
C THR A 16 -0.83 -19.60 -12.48
N THR A 17 -1.00 -18.29 -12.31
CA THR A 17 -0.73 -17.32 -13.37
C THR A 17 0.71 -17.54 -13.81
N THR A 18 0.89 -18.08 -15.01
CA THR A 18 2.23 -18.22 -15.58
C THR A 18 2.74 -16.80 -15.77
N PHE A 19 3.91 -16.48 -15.21
CA PHE A 19 4.64 -15.30 -15.68
C PHE A 19 4.71 -15.42 -17.21
N GLN A 20 4.23 -14.40 -17.92
CA GLN A 20 4.40 -14.40 -19.37
C GLN A 20 5.89 -14.50 -19.62
N SER A 21 6.31 -15.56 -20.30
CA SER A 21 7.66 -15.67 -20.86
C SER A 21 7.72 -14.74 -22.05
N ILE A 22 7.66 -13.44 -21.79
CA ILE A 22 8.04 -12.43 -22.77
C ILE A 22 9.56 -12.48 -22.78
N GLU A 23 10.15 -12.77 -23.94
CA GLU A 23 11.56 -12.42 -24.17
C GLU A 23 11.67 -10.93 -23.87
N LEU A 24 12.34 -10.60 -22.77
CA LEU A 24 12.53 -9.23 -22.31
C LEU A 24 13.28 -8.48 -23.41
N ASP A 25 12.54 -7.70 -24.20
CA ASP A 25 13.10 -6.70 -25.08
C ASP A 25 13.95 -5.74 -24.22
N PRO A 26 15.22 -5.49 -24.55
CA PRO A 26 16.05 -4.51 -23.85
C PRO A 26 15.40 -3.12 -23.73
N GLU A 27 14.46 -2.74 -24.60
CA GLU A 27 13.66 -1.51 -24.46
C GLU A 27 12.59 -1.59 -23.36
N CYS A 28 12.09 -2.77 -22.98
CA CYS A 28 11.12 -2.94 -21.87
C CYS A 28 11.71 -2.72 -20.47
N LEU A 29 13.04 -2.54 -20.37
CA LEU A 29 13.72 -2.13 -19.14
C LEU A 29 13.63 -0.61 -18.91
N GLU A 30 13.20 0.17 -19.90
CA GLU A 30 12.63 1.48 -19.61
C GLU A 30 11.28 1.27 -18.94
N LEU A 31 11.19 1.64 -17.67
CA LEU A 31 9.97 1.88 -16.92
C LEU A 31 9.09 2.91 -17.66
N THR A 32 8.51 2.52 -18.78
CA THR A 32 7.38 3.19 -19.40
C THR A 32 6.17 2.84 -18.54
N LEU A 33 6.04 3.55 -17.42
CA LEU A 33 4.73 3.87 -16.89
C LEU A 33 4.02 4.59 -18.04
N VAL A 34 3.28 3.84 -18.86
CA VAL A 34 2.39 4.39 -19.88
C VAL A 34 1.56 5.44 -19.17
N ASP A 35 1.55 6.69 -19.65
CA ASP A 35 0.91 7.82 -18.93
C ASP A 35 -0.55 7.51 -18.51
N ASP A 36 -1.21 6.64 -19.27
CA ASP A 36 -2.53 6.07 -19.00
C ASP A 36 -2.64 5.36 -17.64
N SER A 37 -1.59 4.65 -17.22
CA SER A 37 -1.53 3.96 -15.92
C SER A 37 -1.48 4.92 -14.73
N LYS A 38 -0.78 6.06 -14.88
CA LYS A 38 -0.70 7.09 -13.83
C LYS A 38 -2.04 7.82 -13.69
N GLN A 39 -2.64 8.18 -14.82
CA GLN A 39 -3.93 8.86 -14.84
C GLN A 39 -5.03 7.97 -14.25
N THR A 40 -5.02 6.67 -14.57
CA THR A 40 -5.94 5.70 -13.96
C THR A 40 -5.72 5.59 -12.46
N ALA A 41 -4.47 5.57 -11.98
CA ALA A 41 -4.18 5.55 -10.55
C ALA A 41 -4.71 6.80 -9.83
N SER A 42 -4.47 8.00 -10.37
CA SER A 42 -5.00 9.25 -9.80
C SER A 42 -6.53 9.27 -9.72
N LYS A 43 -7.21 8.74 -10.76
CA LYS A 43 -8.67 8.60 -10.75
C LYS A 43 -9.13 7.62 -9.67
N LEU A 44 -8.48 6.47 -9.51
CA LEU A 44 -8.82 5.50 -8.48
C LEU A 44 -8.60 6.06 -7.07
N ASP A 45 -7.53 6.81 -6.85
CA ASP A 45 -7.25 7.48 -5.58
C ASP A 45 -8.32 8.54 -5.27
N LEU A 46 -8.71 9.34 -6.27
CA LEU A 46 -9.80 10.29 -6.13
C LEU A 46 -11.13 9.57 -5.85
N ALA A 47 -11.46 8.52 -6.60
CA ALA A 47 -12.67 7.73 -6.40
C ALA A 47 -12.75 7.16 -4.98
N TYR A 48 -11.63 6.67 -4.43
CA TYR A 48 -11.56 6.22 -3.04
C TYR A 48 -11.93 7.34 -2.05
N ILE A 49 -11.43 8.56 -2.24
CA ILE A 49 -11.74 9.72 -1.40
C ILE A 49 -13.23 10.09 -1.53
N LEU A 50 -13.71 10.15 -2.78
CA LEU A 50 -15.09 10.49 -3.11
C LEU A 50 -16.09 9.53 -2.46
N ILE A 51 -15.91 8.21 -2.62
CA ILE A 51 -16.79 7.20 -2.03
C ILE A 51 -16.82 7.34 -0.50
N LYS A 52 -15.65 7.58 0.12
CA LYS A 52 -15.55 7.77 1.56
C LYS A 52 -16.16 9.08 2.06
N TYR A 53 -16.25 10.10 1.21
CA TYR A 53 -16.86 11.38 1.55
C TYR A 53 -18.35 11.19 1.87
N ILE A 54 -19.08 10.45 1.04
CA ILE A 54 -20.51 10.15 1.24
C ILE A 54 -20.72 8.99 2.21
N TYR A 55 -19.95 7.91 2.07
CA TYR A 55 -20.07 6.74 2.93
C TYR A 55 -19.00 6.74 4.03
N VAL A 56 -19.44 6.77 5.30
CA VAL A 56 -18.67 6.11 6.35
C VAL A 56 -18.70 4.64 5.99
N LEU A 57 -17.63 4.12 5.36
CA LEU A 57 -17.56 2.74 4.87
C LEU A 57 -18.02 1.76 5.96
N GLN A 58 -19.30 1.38 5.90
CA GLN A 58 -19.75 0.13 6.45
C GLN A 58 -19.22 -0.91 5.49
N MET A 59 -18.33 -1.77 5.98
CA MET A 59 -18.03 -3.01 5.27
C MET A 59 -19.37 -3.69 5.02
N LYS A 60 -19.85 -3.65 3.77
CA LYS A 60 -20.98 -4.48 3.38
C LYS A 60 -20.52 -5.92 3.53
N ASP A 61 -21.22 -6.69 4.35
CA ASP A 61 -21.06 -8.14 4.56
C ASP A 61 -21.31 -8.89 3.23
N LYS A 62 -20.39 -8.77 2.27
CA LYS A 62 -20.34 -9.63 1.09
C LYS A 62 -19.09 -10.49 1.19
N GLU A 63 -19.36 -11.79 1.24
CA GLU A 63 -18.44 -12.94 1.26
C GLU A 63 -17.05 -12.66 1.84
N LEU A 64 -16.84 -13.13 3.08
CA LEU A 64 -15.52 -13.22 3.70
C LEU A 64 -14.52 -13.72 2.64
N PRO A 65 -13.48 -12.92 2.30
CA PRO A 65 -12.47 -13.37 1.36
C PRO A 65 -11.91 -14.70 1.84
N HIS A 66 -11.57 -15.59 0.90
CA HIS A 66 -10.99 -16.90 1.20
C HIS A 66 -9.89 -16.74 2.26
N VAL A 67 -10.03 -17.49 3.36
CA VAL A 67 -9.16 -17.36 4.54
C VAL A 67 -7.70 -17.54 4.13
N SER A 68 -6.94 -16.44 4.14
CA SER A 68 -5.48 -16.47 4.02
C SER A 68 -4.91 -17.18 5.26
N ARG A 69 -4.24 -18.32 5.05
CA ARG A 69 -3.57 -19.06 6.13
C ARG A 69 -2.15 -18.53 6.28
N VAL A 70 -1.90 -17.80 7.37
CA VAL A 70 -0.55 -17.39 7.75
C VAL A 70 0.08 -18.51 8.57
N GLY A 71 1.21 -19.03 8.08
CA GLY A 71 2.02 -20.02 8.79
C GLY A 71 3.31 -19.40 9.29
N TYR A 72 3.64 -19.65 10.55
CA TYR A 72 4.95 -19.27 11.10
C TYR A 72 6.00 -20.30 10.70
N LEU A 73 7.12 -19.83 10.16
CA LEU A 73 8.26 -20.67 9.85
C LEU A 73 9.00 -21.08 11.13
N PRO A 74 9.65 -22.26 11.16
CA PRO A 74 10.40 -22.71 12.32
C PRO A 74 11.56 -21.75 12.64
N VAL A 75 11.68 -21.39 13.91
CA VAL A 75 12.75 -20.51 14.41
C VAL A 75 14.09 -21.23 14.33
N ILE A 76 15.12 -20.52 13.88
CA ILE A 76 16.51 -20.98 13.90
C ILE A 76 17.23 -20.17 14.97
N ASP A 77 17.70 -20.85 16.02
CA ASP A 77 18.44 -20.23 17.12
C ASP A 77 19.93 -20.10 16.75
N ALA A 78 20.21 -19.20 15.81
CA ALA A 78 21.56 -18.86 15.37
C ALA A 78 21.60 -17.46 14.76
N SER A 79 22.80 -16.86 14.69
CA SER A 79 22.96 -15.55 14.06
C SER A 79 22.55 -15.60 12.58
N PRO A 80 21.66 -14.72 12.11
CA PRO A 80 21.18 -14.72 10.73
C PRO A 80 22.26 -14.29 9.72
N THR A 81 23.39 -13.76 10.22
CA THR A 81 24.52 -13.32 9.39
C THR A 81 25.57 -14.41 9.17
N GLU A 82 25.44 -15.57 9.81
CA GLU A 82 26.34 -16.70 9.58
C GLU A 82 25.95 -17.46 8.31
N TYR A 83 26.95 -17.86 7.52
CA TYR A 83 26.71 -18.59 6.27
C TYR A 83 26.06 -19.97 6.49
N SER A 84 26.38 -20.64 7.61
CA SER A 84 25.72 -21.88 8.05
C SER A 84 24.23 -21.67 8.25
N THR A 85 23.85 -20.61 8.95
CA THR A 85 22.45 -20.21 9.18
C THR A 85 21.75 -19.88 7.87
N ILE A 86 22.38 -19.08 7.01
CA ILE A 86 21.84 -18.71 5.69
C ILE A 86 21.60 -19.95 4.83
N ASN A 87 22.55 -20.88 4.77
CA ASN A 87 22.39 -22.10 4.01
C ASN A 87 21.24 -22.97 4.55
N THR A 88 21.10 -23.02 5.87
CA THR A 88 19.98 -23.70 6.54
C THR A 88 18.64 -23.04 6.20
N ILE A 89 18.58 -21.70 6.20
CA ILE A 89 17.38 -20.94 5.79
C ILE A 89 17.00 -21.27 4.36
N LEU A 90 17.94 -21.20 3.41
CA LEU A 90 17.67 -21.45 1.99
C LEU A 90 17.25 -22.91 1.74
N THR A 91 17.90 -23.87 2.40
CA THR A 91 17.56 -25.29 2.28
C THR A 91 16.16 -25.58 2.84
N ARG A 92 15.84 -25.08 4.05
CA ARG A 92 14.50 -25.25 4.62
C ARG A 92 13.43 -24.53 3.80
N SER A 93 13.74 -23.34 3.27
CA SER A 93 12.82 -22.60 2.39
C SER A 93 12.52 -23.39 1.11
N LYS A 94 13.52 -24.12 0.60
CA LYS A 94 13.37 -25.01 -0.56
C LYS A 94 12.40 -26.15 -0.24
N GLU A 95 12.63 -26.85 0.88
CA GLU A 95 11.78 -27.95 1.34
C GLU A 95 10.32 -27.52 1.56
N ILE A 96 10.12 -26.32 2.10
CA ILE A 96 8.79 -25.75 2.32
C ILE A 96 8.15 -25.40 0.98
N ALA A 97 8.89 -24.78 0.06
CA ALA A 97 8.40 -24.52 -1.29
C ALA A 97 8.05 -25.82 -2.02
N ASP A 98 8.81 -26.90 -1.84
CA ASP A 98 8.51 -28.23 -2.39
C ASP A 98 7.20 -28.79 -1.82
N LYS A 99 7.02 -28.76 -0.50
CA LYS A 99 5.78 -29.22 0.17
C LYS A 99 4.55 -28.43 -0.24
N LEU A 100 4.72 -27.15 -0.57
CA LEU A 100 3.66 -26.27 -1.05
C LEU A 100 3.51 -26.29 -2.57
N GLU A 101 4.27 -27.13 -3.28
CA GLU A 101 4.27 -27.24 -4.75
C GLU A 101 4.55 -25.90 -5.46
N LEU A 102 5.37 -25.05 -4.83
CA LEU A 102 5.76 -23.75 -5.36
C LEU A 102 6.98 -23.86 -6.27
N LYS A 103 6.79 -23.42 -7.53
CA LYS A 103 7.86 -23.32 -8.53
C LYS A 103 8.94 -22.31 -8.13
N TYR A 104 8.52 -21.17 -7.58
CA TYR A 104 9.39 -20.11 -7.08
C TYR A 104 8.96 -19.68 -5.69
N ALA A 105 9.91 -19.19 -4.89
CA ALA A 105 9.61 -18.55 -3.60
C ALA A 105 10.29 -17.19 -3.49
N VAL A 106 9.57 -16.22 -2.92
CA VAL A 106 10.10 -14.89 -2.62
C VAL A 106 10.61 -14.90 -1.18
N LEU A 107 11.88 -14.57 -1.01
CA LEU A 107 12.53 -14.49 0.31
C LEU A 107 12.91 -13.04 0.58
N VAL A 108 12.48 -12.52 1.73
CA VAL A 108 12.69 -11.13 2.12
C VAL A 108 13.66 -11.09 3.30
N PHE A 109 14.72 -10.30 3.20
CA PHE A 109 15.75 -10.19 4.24
C PHE A 109 16.11 -8.75 4.53
N ASP A 110 16.40 -8.45 5.80
CA ASP A 110 17.00 -7.18 6.18
C ASP A 110 18.37 -6.98 5.53
N GLU A 111 18.79 -5.71 5.44
CA GLU A 111 19.97 -5.29 4.69
C GLU A 111 21.24 -6.08 5.04
N ALA A 112 21.48 -6.29 6.33
CA ALA A 112 22.67 -6.99 6.82
C ALA A 112 22.75 -8.47 6.39
N VAL A 113 21.61 -9.10 6.08
CA VAL A 113 21.51 -10.52 5.71
C VAL A 113 21.40 -10.67 4.20
N TYR A 114 20.70 -9.75 3.53
CA TYR A 114 20.45 -9.77 2.09
C TYR A 114 21.72 -10.00 1.26
N ALA A 115 22.79 -9.23 1.53
CA ALA A 115 24.02 -9.31 0.76
C ALA A 115 24.67 -10.70 0.85
N LYS A 116 24.64 -11.33 2.04
CA LYS A 116 25.20 -12.67 2.24
C LYS A 116 24.34 -13.75 1.62
N VAL A 117 23.01 -13.61 1.69
CA VAL A 117 22.07 -14.51 1.01
C VAL A 117 22.31 -14.51 -0.49
N GLN A 118 22.49 -13.34 -1.10
CA GLN A 118 22.79 -13.23 -2.54
C GLN A 118 24.08 -13.95 -2.91
N GLN A 119 25.13 -13.82 -2.10
CA GLN A 119 26.38 -14.55 -2.33
C GLN A 119 26.22 -16.07 -2.33
N VAL A 120 25.39 -16.61 -1.42
CA VAL A 120 25.09 -18.06 -1.39
C VAL A 120 24.21 -18.45 -2.57
N ARG A 121 23.17 -17.66 -2.85
CA ARG A 121 22.24 -17.91 -3.96
C ARG A 121 22.95 -17.94 -5.31
N TRP A 122 23.91 -17.06 -5.56
CA TRP A 122 24.64 -17.02 -6.83
C TRP A 122 25.60 -18.20 -7.03
N LYS A 123 26.01 -18.87 -5.94
CA LYS A 123 26.90 -20.03 -6.01
C LYS A 123 26.16 -21.35 -6.22
N GLU A 124 24.89 -21.40 -5.86
CA GLU A 124 24.05 -22.60 -5.94
C GLU A 124 22.95 -22.41 -6.98
N GLU A 125 23.09 -23.10 -8.12
CA GLU A 125 22.15 -23.00 -9.24
C GLU A 125 20.71 -23.32 -8.82
N THR A 126 20.54 -24.28 -7.91
CA THR A 126 19.22 -24.61 -7.35
C THR A 126 18.56 -23.40 -6.69
N PHE A 127 19.30 -22.64 -5.89
CA PHE A 127 18.78 -21.47 -5.19
C PHE A 127 18.59 -20.29 -6.15
N PHE A 128 19.51 -20.12 -7.10
CA PHE A 128 19.42 -19.08 -8.12
C PHE A 128 18.13 -19.16 -8.92
N ASN A 129 17.79 -20.36 -9.39
CA ASN A 129 16.63 -20.63 -10.23
C ASN A 129 15.32 -20.66 -9.45
N ARG A 130 15.35 -20.93 -8.13
CA ARG A 130 14.15 -21.11 -7.33
C ARG A 130 13.74 -19.87 -6.52
N PHE A 131 14.70 -19.06 -6.08
CA PHE A 131 14.42 -17.97 -5.15
C PHE A 131 14.55 -16.60 -5.79
N VAL A 132 13.54 -15.77 -5.53
CA VAL A 132 13.59 -14.33 -5.75
C VAL A 132 13.87 -13.67 -4.41
N VAL A 133 15.08 -13.13 -4.24
CA VAL A 133 15.51 -12.51 -2.98
C VAL A 133 15.23 -11.00 -3.05
N ARG A 134 14.59 -10.45 -2.01
CA ARG A 134 14.23 -9.02 -1.91
C ARG A 134 14.72 -8.42 -0.58
N PHE A 135 14.95 -7.11 -0.59
CA PHE A 135 15.20 -6.36 0.63
C PHE A 135 13.93 -6.26 1.49
N GLY A 136 14.10 -6.36 2.80
CA GLY A 136 13.09 -6.04 3.79
C GLY A 136 12.86 -4.54 3.82
N GLU A 137 11.67 -4.11 3.42
CA GLU A 137 11.29 -2.69 3.42
C GLU A 137 10.89 -2.18 4.80
N PHE A 138 10.85 -3.06 5.81
CA PHE A 138 10.37 -2.72 7.15
C PHE A 138 11.11 -1.52 7.76
N HIS A 139 12.44 -1.58 7.80
CA HIS A 139 13.25 -0.48 8.32
C HIS A 139 13.18 0.78 7.44
N THR A 140 13.05 0.61 6.12
CA THR A 140 12.86 1.72 5.18
C THR A 140 11.57 2.47 5.49
N ILE A 141 10.45 1.75 5.66
CA ILE A 141 9.16 2.34 5.99
C ILE A 141 9.22 3.00 7.37
N MET A 142 9.82 2.37 8.38
CA MET A 142 9.98 3.01 9.70
C MET A 142 10.74 4.33 9.62
N THR A 143 11.83 4.36 8.84
CA THR A 143 12.64 5.56 8.62
C THR A 143 11.84 6.63 7.89
N TYR A 144 11.07 6.23 6.87
CA TYR A 144 10.18 7.11 6.13
C TYR A 144 9.11 7.75 7.03
N LEU A 145 8.41 6.94 7.83
CA LEU A 145 7.41 7.42 8.79
C LEU A 145 8.02 8.40 9.81
N SER A 146 9.25 8.14 10.26
CA SER A 146 9.97 9.04 11.15
C SER A 146 10.33 10.36 10.46
N ALA A 147 10.80 10.32 9.22
CA ALA A 147 11.15 11.51 8.45
C ALA A 147 9.91 12.37 8.18
N MET A 148 8.82 11.75 7.73
CA MET A 148 7.54 12.41 7.52
C MET A 148 7.04 13.05 8.81
N SER A 149 7.00 12.28 9.91
CA SER A 149 6.63 12.81 11.22
C SER A 149 7.46 14.02 11.61
N LYS A 150 8.78 14.00 11.39
CA LYS A 150 9.68 15.10 11.75
C LYS A 150 9.39 16.39 10.98
N ILE A 151 9.02 16.29 9.70
CA ILE A 151 8.67 17.45 8.86
C ILE A 151 7.41 18.15 9.38
N PHE A 152 6.43 17.39 9.86
CA PHE A 152 5.12 17.89 10.25
C PHE A 152 4.91 18.05 11.76
N GLU A 153 5.84 17.57 12.58
CA GLU A 153 5.77 17.56 14.04
C GLU A 153 5.49 18.97 14.60
N ASP A 154 6.34 19.93 14.24
CA ASP A 154 6.25 21.32 14.68
C ASP A 154 5.14 22.09 13.94
N GLY A 155 4.62 21.53 12.85
CA GLY A 155 3.45 22.04 12.12
C GLY A 155 2.12 21.70 12.79
N GLY A 156 2.13 20.98 13.92
CA GLY A 156 0.94 20.64 14.70
C GLY A 156 0.51 19.18 14.58
N LEU A 157 1.20 18.33 13.80
CA LEU A 157 0.86 16.90 13.67
C LEU A 157 0.79 16.20 15.03
N LYS A 158 1.77 16.48 15.90
CA LYS A 158 1.83 15.93 17.27
C LYS A 158 0.57 16.31 18.06
N VAL A 159 0.16 17.57 17.98
CA VAL A 159 -1.01 18.09 18.69
C VAL A 159 -2.27 17.43 18.14
N VAL A 160 -2.43 17.35 16.82
CA VAL A 160 -3.58 16.68 16.19
C VAL A 160 -3.69 15.23 16.66
N PHE A 161 -2.60 14.46 16.69
CA PHE A 161 -2.65 13.07 17.14
C PHE A 161 -3.04 12.90 18.62
N ILE A 162 -2.66 13.84 19.48
CA ILE A 162 -2.99 13.80 20.91
C ILE A 162 -4.42 14.26 21.15
N GLU A 163 -4.78 15.45 20.65
CA GLU A 163 -6.08 16.07 20.91
C GLU A 163 -7.24 15.34 20.21
N SER A 164 -6.98 14.64 19.11
CA SER A 164 -7.98 13.76 18.47
C SER A 164 -8.20 12.45 19.21
N GLY A 165 -7.39 12.12 20.22
CA GLY A 165 -7.48 10.88 20.99
C GLY A 165 -6.97 9.63 20.25
N ILE A 166 -6.37 9.76 19.06
CA ILE A 166 -5.78 8.63 18.32
C ILE A 166 -4.55 8.07 19.09
N VAL A 167 -3.77 8.97 19.69
CA VAL A 167 -2.54 8.62 20.41
C VAL A 167 -2.46 9.35 21.75
N ASN A 168 -2.31 8.58 22.83
CA ASN A 168 -2.03 9.16 24.14
C ASN A 168 -0.62 9.76 24.18
N GLU A 169 -0.42 10.81 24.97
CA GLU A 169 0.86 11.52 25.09
C GLU A 169 2.04 10.59 25.41
N GLY A 170 1.85 9.58 26.27
CA GLY A 170 2.90 8.61 26.61
C GLY A 170 3.37 7.71 25.45
N SER A 171 2.62 7.62 24.35
CA SER A 171 2.95 6.79 23.18
C SER A 171 3.37 7.58 21.95
N ILE A 172 3.25 8.91 21.98
CA ILE A 172 3.43 9.75 20.78
C ILE A 172 4.85 9.67 20.23
N GLN A 173 5.87 9.60 21.09
CA GLN A 173 7.26 9.53 20.65
C GLN A 173 7.56 8.24 19.87
N GLY A 174 6.93 7.13 20.26
CA GLY A 174 7.07 5.87 19.54
C GLY A 174 6.37 5.90 18.18
N VAL A 175 5.26 6.64 18.06
CA VAL A 175 4.54 6.87 16.80
C VAL A 175 5.35 7.75 15.86
N LEU A 176 5.79 8.93 16.33
CA LEU A 176 6.54 9.92 15.54
C LEU A 176 7.94 9.44 15.13
N SER A 177 8.55 8.52 15.89
CA SER A 177 9.83 7.90 15.51
C SER A 177 9.68 6.72 14.54
N GLY A 178 8.45 6.35 14.15
CA GLY A 178 8.18 5.15 13.33
C GLY A 178 8.43 3.82 14.06
N LYS A 179 8.90 3.84 15.32
CA LYS A 179 9.23 2.63 16.09
C LYS A 179 8.01 1.79 16.45
N HIS A 180 6.86 2.43 16.65
CA HIS A 180 5.58 1.75 16.80
C HIS A 180 4.91 1.54 15.44
N TYR A 181 5.58 0.80 14.55
CA TYR A 181 5.24 0.65 13.13
C TYR A 181 3.74 0.57 12.85
N ASN A 182 3.03 -0.43 13.38
CA ASN A 182 1.60 -0.62 13.11
C ASN A 182 0.76 0.60 13.53
N ARG A 183 1.11 1.21 14.68
CA ARG A 183 0.42 2.39 15.19
C ARG A 183 0.77 3.63 14.36
N SER A 184 2.04 3.81 13.98
CA SER A 184 2.50 4.89 13.09
C SER A 184 1.77 4.85 11.76
N VAL A 185 1.76 3.71 11.07
CA VAL A 185 1.03 3.51 9.80
C VAL A 185 -0.46 3.85 9.99
N SER A 186 -1.08 3.37 11.06
CA SER A 186 -2.50 3.65 11.32
C SER A 186 -2.77 5.14 11.54
N CYS A 187 -1.93 5.84 12.30
CA CYS A 187 -2.09 7.27 12.56
C CYS A 187 -1.95 8.10 11.28
N HIS A 188 -0.94 7.79 10.46
CA HIS A 188 -0.72 8.48 9.19
C HIS A 188 -1.85 8.21 8.18
N LYS A 189 -2.39 6.98 8.13
CA LYS A 189 -3.58 6.67 7.32
C LYS A 189 -4.82 7.47 7.74
N ILE A 190 -5.06 7.57 9.04
CA ILE A 190 -6.18 8.36 9.57
C ILE A 190 -5.99 9.85 9.25
N MET A 191 -4.78 10.38 9.44
CA MET A 191 -4.46 11.77 9.11
C MET A 191 -4.61 12.07 7.62
N TYR A 192 -4.09 11.19 6.77
CA TYR A 192 -4.24 11.27 5.31
C TYR A 192 -5.71 11.37 4.93
N GLU A 193 -6.54 10.46 5.45
CA GLU A 193 -7.97 10.46 5.16
C GLU A 193 -8.66 11.73 5.68
N ALA A 194 -8.37 12.16 6.91
CA ALA A 194 -8.94 13.37 7.49
C ALA A 194 -8.60 14.62 6.67
N LEU A 195 -7.33 14.77 6.26
CA LEU A 195 -6.88 15.88 5.44
C LEU A 195 -7.49 15.84 4.03
N GLN A 196 -7.59 14.66 3.41
CA GLN A 196 -8.26 14.51 2.11
C GLN A 196 -9.73 14.91 2.18
N ARG A 197 -10.47 14.48 3.22
CA ARG A 197 -11.87 14.87 3.43
C ARG A 197 -12.02 16.38 3.61
N LEU A 198 -11.17 17.00 4.43
CA LEU A 198 -11.20 18.46 4.65
C LEU A 198 -10.87 19.23 3.37
N ARG A 199 -9.87 18.78 2.61
CA ARG A 199 -9.48 19.40 1.34
C ARG A 199 -10.57 19.27 0.28
N PHE A 200 -11.20 18.10 0.20
CA PHE A 200 -12.31 17.87 -0.72
C PHE A 200 -13.56 18.65 -0.33
N GLN A 201 -13.87 18.76 0.96
CA GLN A 201 -14.95 19.64 1.44
C GLN A 201 -14.70 21.10 1.04
N ALA A 202 -13.47 21.61 1.21
CA ALA A 202 -13.12 22.96 0.79
C ALA A 202 -13.23 23.18 -0.73
N PHE A 203 -13.06 22.12 -1.53
CA PHE A 203 -13.31 22.15 -2.97
C PHE A 203 -14.80 22.26 -3.28
N MET A 204 -15.64 21.44 -2.61
CA MET A 204 -17.10 21.50 -2.74
C MET A 204 -17.64 22.89 -2.37
N ASP A 205 -17.13 23.50 -1.30
CA ASP A 205 -17.57 24.82 -0.81
C ASP A 205 -17.33 25.97 -1.82
N GLN A 206 -16.52 25.76 -2.87
CA GLN A 206 -16.31 26.73 -3.96
C GLN A 206 -17.30 26.58 -5.12
N MET A 207 -18.04 25.49 -5.14
CA MET A 207 -19.00 25.17 -6.20
C MET A 207 -20.37 25.79 -5.93
N THR A 208 -21.20 25.85 -6.96
CA THR A 208 -22.62 26.19 -6.80
C THR A 208 -23.39 25.03 -6.16
N GLU A 209 -24.54 25.30 -5.55
CA GLU A 209 -25.40 24.25 -4.98
C GLU A 209 -25.80 23.21 -6.05
N GLU A 210 -26.07 23.65 -7.28
CA GLU A 210 -26.40 22.76 -8.41
C GLU A 210 -25.24 21.81 -8.74
N ASP A 211 -24.00 22.32 -8.81
CA ASP A 211 -22.81 21.51 -9.08
C ASP A 211 -22.51 20.51 -7.95
N GLN A 212 -22.75 20.92 -6.69
CA GLN A 212 -22.60 20.03 -5.53
C GLN A 212 -23.60 18.87 -5.58
N GLU A 213 -24.85 19.11 -5.97
CA GLU A 213 -25.86 18.06 -6.13
C GLU A 213 -25.49 17.07 -7.25
N VAL A 214 -25.00 17.58 -8.39
CA VAL A 214 -24.50 16.73 -9.49
C VAL A 214 -23.34 15.87 -9.03
N MET A 215 -22.37 16.46 -8.32
CA MET A 215 -21.21 15.72 -7.81
C MET A 215 -21.63 14.66 -6.80
N THR A 216 -22.52 15.00 -5.86
CA THR A 216 -23.03 14.06 -4.86
C THR A 216 -23.74 12.88 -5.52
N SER A 217 -24.61 13.16 -6.50
CA SER A 217 -25.34 12.13 -7.26
C SER A 217 -24.39 11.21 -8.03
N PHE A 218 -23.33 11.76 -8.61
CA PHE A 218 -22.31 10.96 -9.29
C PHE A 218 -21.56 10.04 -8.33
N ILE A 219 -21.15 10.55 -7.17
CA ILE A 219 -20.46 9.75 -6.14
C ILE A 219 -21.37 8.64 -5.61
N GLU A 220 -22.67 8.90 -5.42
CA GLU A 220 -23.63 7.88 -5.01
C GLU A 220 -23.79 6.76 -6.05
N SER A 221 -23.88 7.13 -7.33
CA SER A 221 -23.90 6.17 -8.44
C SER A 221 -22.64 5.30 -8.45
N MET A 222 -21.47 5.94 -8.38
CA MET A 222 -20.16 5.28 -8.37
C MET A 222 -19.97 4.37 -7.13
N ALA A 223 -20.47 4.77 -5.97
CA ALA A 223 -20.45 3.91 -4.77
C ALA A 223 -21.41 2.71 -4.89
N GLY A 224 -22.48 2.86 -5.67
CA GLY A 224 -23.46 1.80 -5.94
C GLY A 224 -22.97 0.74 -6.93
N SER A 225 -22.13 1.13 -7.90
CA SER A 225 -21.56 0.23 -8.91
C SER A 225 -20.36 -0.58 -8.40
N PHE A 226 -19.67 -0.13 -7.35
CA PHE A 226 -18.53 -0.86 -6.78
C PHE A 226 -18.93 -2.17 -6.08
N PRO A 227 -18.21 -3.30 -6.25
CA PRO A 227 -16.97 -3.49 -7.02
C PRO A 227 -17.20 -4.13 -8.41
N GLU A 228 -18.36 -3.95 -9.03
CA GLU A 228 -18.69 -4.62 -10.29
C GLU A 228 -17.80 -4.13 -11.44
N ASP A 229 -17.58 -4.96 -12.47
CA ASP A 229 -16.70 -4.64 -13.61
C ASP A 229 -17.05 -3.31 -14.30
N LYS A 230 -18.31 -2.88 -14.18
CA LYS A 230 -18.82 -1.60 -14.69
C LYS A 230 -18.24 -0.38 -13.99
N PHE A 231 -17.75 -0.50 -12.76
CA PHE A 231 -17.14 0.61 -12.02
C PHE A 231 -15.94 1.20 -12.78
N LEU A 232 -15.12 0.35 -13.40
CA LEU A 232 -13.95 0.81 -14.15
C LEU A 232 -14.35 1.50 -15.46
N SER A 233 -15.26 0.91 -16.24
CA SER A 233 -15.66 1.45 -17.54
C SER A 233 -16.62 2.63 -17.46
N ASP A 234 -17.59 2.58 -16.55
CA ASP A 234 -18.73 3.50 -16.53
C ASP A 234 -18.48 4.69 -15.60
N ASP A 235 -17.68 4.53 -14.54
CA ASP A 235 -17.39 5.58 -13.57
C ASP A 235 -15.95 6.13 -13.73
N ILE A 236 -14.92 5.28 -13.62
CA ILE A 236 -13.51 5.71 -13.66
C ILE A 236 -13.10 6.27 -15.03
N GLU A 237 -13.46 5.59 -16.11
CA GLU A 237 -13.19 6.05 -17.47
C GLU A 237 -14.16 7.15 -17.96
N SER A 238 -15.15 7.54 -17.14
CA SER A 238 -16.14 8.52 -17.54
C SER A 238 -15.54 9.91 -17.81
N PRO A 239 -16.08 10.67 -18.78
CA PRO A 239 -15.68 12.05 -19.01
C PRO A 239 -15.90 12.95 -17.80
N LEU A 240 -16.94 12.66 -17.00
CA LEU A 240 -17.24 13.39 -15.78
C LEU A 240 -16.15 13.19 -14.72
N MET A 241 -15.68 11.95 -14.51
CA MET A 241 -14.58 11.69 -13.58
C MET A 241 -13.30 12.41 -13.98
N GLN A 242 -13.00 12.47 -15.29
CA GLN A 242 -11.87 13.23 -15.80
C GLN A 242 -12.01 14.74 -15.50
N GLN A 243 -13.19 15.31 -15.74
CA GLN A 243 -13.45 16.73 -15.45
C GLN A 243 -13.35 17.05 -13.96
N ILE A 244 -13.84 16.15 -13.09
CA ILE A 244 -13.73 16.31 -11.63
C ILE A 244 -12.26 16.27 -11.20
N LEU A 245 -11.47 15.33 -11.73
CA LEU A 245 -10.03 15.24 -11.44
C LEU A 245 -9.31 16.52 -11.84
N GLU A 246 -9.48 16.99 -13.08
CA GLU A 246 -8.85 18.22 -13.57
C GLU A 246 -9.25 19.44 -12.75
N SER A 247 -10.53 19.59 -12.43
CA SER A 247 -11.04 20.69 -11.62
C SER A 247 -10.48 20.66 -10.19
N TYR A 248 -10.36 19.46 -9.61
CA TYR A 248 -9.80 19.29 -8.28
C TYR A 248 -8.28 19.57 -8.25
N GLU A 249 -7.54 19.12 -9.26
CA GLU A 249 -6.10 19.42 -9.39
C GLU A 249 -5.84 20.93 -9.56
N LEU A 250 -6.66 21.61 -10.37
CA LEU A 250 -6.60 23.06 -10.51
C LEU A 250 -6.87 23.79 -9.19
N PHE A 251 -7.89 23.35 -8.44
CA PHE A 251 -8.18 23.87 -7.11
C PHE A 251 -7.00 23.70 -6.14
N ILE A 252 -6.37 22.52 -6.13
CA ILE A 252 -5.21 22.24 -5.27
C ILE A 252 -4.05 23.18 -5.63
N ALA A 253 -3.75 23.35 -6.92
CA ALA A 253 -2.67 24.21 -7.38
C ALA A 253 -2.92 25.69 -7.02
N GLU A 254 -4.13 26.19 -7.28
CA GLU A 254 -4.50 27.56 -6.97
C GLU A 254 -4.47 27.83 -5.46
N SER A 255 -5.06 26.94 -4.66
CA SER A 255 -5.13 27.07 -3.20
C SER A 255 -3.74 26.98 -2.55
N SER A 256 -2.87 26.11 -3.07
CA SER A 256 -1.47 26.00 -2.62
C SER A 256 -0.67 27.26 -2.92
N SER A 257 -0.93 27.92 -4.06
CA SER A 257 -0.27 29.19 -4.40
C SER A 257 -0.68 30.35 -3.48
N LYS A 258 -1.93 30.34 -3.00
CA LYS A 258 -2.50 31.40 -2.15
C LYS A 258 -2.19 31.22 -0.66
N SER A 259 -2.12 29.98 -0.18
CA SER A 259 -1.98 29.68 1.25
C SER A 259 -0.83 28.72 1.52
N ARG A 260 0.18 29.22 2.25
CA ARG A 260 1.32 28.41 2.71
C ARG A 260 0.88 27.25 3.61
N THR A 261 -0.14 27.45 4.43
CA THR A 261 -0.69 26.38 5.28
C THR A 261 -1.37 25.29 4.46
N PHE A 262 -2.12 25.68 3.42
CA PHE A 262 -2.75 24.72 2.52
C PHE A 262 -1.69 23.91 1.75
N ALA A 263 -0.67 24.58 1.22
CA ALA A 263 0.45 23.93 0.54
C ALA A 263 1.21 22.97 1.47
N PHE A 264 1.45 23.39 2.72
CA PHE A 264 2.11 22.55 3.73
C PHE A 264 1.34 21.25 3.98
N TRP A 265 0.03 21.30 4.22
CA TRP A 265 -0.76 20.08 4.43
C TRP A 265 -1.06 19.31 3.15
N THR A 266 -0.99 19.95 1.98
CA THR A 266 -1.02 19.25 0.68
C THR A 266 0.24 18.39 0.49
N MET A 267 1.42 18.92 0.85
CA MET A 267 2.67 18.15 0.86
C MET A 267 2.57 16.93 1.79
N TYR A 268 1.82 17.01 2.91
CA TYR A 268 1.58 15.83 3.75
C TYR A 268 0.86 14.73 2.99
N ILE A 269 -0.21 15.09 2.27
CA ILE A 269 -1.03 14.15 1.50
C ILE A 269 -0.20 13.51 0.38
N GLU A 270 0.66 14.28 -0.29
CA GLU A 270 1.53 13.77 -1.36
C GLU A 270 2.63 12.82 -0.84
N MET A 271 3.03 12.97 0.43
CA MET A 271 4.01 12.09 1.06
C MET A 271 3.40 10.81 1.67
N ALA A 272 2.15 10.84 2.11
CA ALA A 272 1.54 9.77 2.92
C ALA A 272 0.91 8.65 2.08
#